data_AF-A0A2N6VIV5-F1
#
_entry.id   AF-A0A2N6VIV5-F1
#
_cell.length_a   1.000
_cell.length_b   1.000
_cell.length_c   1.000
_cell.angle_alpha   90.00
_cell.angle_beta   90.00
_cell.angle_gamma   90.00
#
_symmetry.space_group_name_H-M   'P 1'
#
loop_
_entity.id
_entity.type
_entity.pdbx_description
1 polymer ?
#
loop_
_entity_poly.entity_id
_entity_poly.type
_entity_poly.pdbx_seq_one_letter_code
_entity_poly.pdbx_strand_id
1 'polypeptide(L)'
;MLGDDGDRTVVYGIPYLEPALVSGVFDTSRTHSAVLNAAIGRILAHRAQHCPDHTAIVMAHGFIAGAEPSESERSIEIGGVGRAEADLFTWADYAALGHLHRPQTVAPNVRYSGSPLPYSFSEAGTDKLM
;
A
#
# COMPACT_ATOMS: atom_id res chain seq x y z
N MET A 1 12.45 13.25 16.35
CA MET A 1 12.68 14.68 16.03
C MET A 1 11.98 14.93 14.71
N LEU A 2 10.96 15.80 14.71
CA LEU A 2 10.38 16.33 13.48
C LEU A 2 11.39 17.35 12.94
N GLY A 3 11.84 17.16 11.70
CA GLY A 3 12.94 17.91 11.10
C GLY A 3 12.69 19.41 11.04
N ASP A 4 13.80 20.15 11.16
CA ASP A 4 13.94 21.59 10.92
C ASP A 4 13.29 22.04 9.60
N ASP A 5 13.09 23.36 9.47
CA ASP A 5 12.47 24.14 8.39
C ASP A 5 13.02 23.92 6.93
N GLY A 6 13.66 22.80 6.62
CA GLY A 6 14.23 22.43 5.32
C GLY A 6 13.80 21.07 4.73
N ASP A 7 13.35 20.10 5.53
CA ASP A 7 12.96 18.78 5.00
C ASP A 7 11.51 18.78 4.51
N ARG A 8 11.35 18.87 3.18
CA ARG A 8 10.04 18.85 2.54
C ARG A 8 9.59 17.41 2.33
N THR A 9 8.44 17.07 2.92
CA THR A 9 7.80 15.77 2.76
C THR A 9 6.61 15.86 1.82
N VAL A 10 6.45 14.88 0.94
CA VAL A 10 5.25 14.65 0.13
C VAL A 10 4.60 13.34 0.55
N VAL A 11 3.27 13.37 0.69
CA VAL A 11 2.47 12.19 1.05
C VAL A 11 1.54 11.86 -0.11
N TYR A 12 1.64 10.63 -0.62
CA TYR A 12 0.77 10.11 -1.66
C TYR A 12 -0.22 9.11 -1.06
N GLY A 13 -1.51 9.41 -1.18
CA GLY A 13 -2.58 8.51 -0.75
C GLY A 13 -3.13 7.71 -1.93
N ILE A 14 -3.12 6.39 -1.81
CA ILE A 14 -3.75 5.45 -2.73
C ILE A 14 -4.85 4.71 -1.95
N PRO A 15 -6.13 5.10 -2.08
CA PRO A 15 -7.22 4.36 -1.45
C PRO A 15 -7.31 2.96 -2.06
N TYR A 16 -8.20 2.12 -1.53
CA TYR A 16 -8.51 0.86 -2.21
C TYR A 16 -9.07 1.15 -3.60
N LEU A 17 -8.33 0.77 -4.64
CA LEU A 17 -8.71 0.93 -6.03
C LEU A 17 -9.53 -0.29 -6.47
N GLU A 18 -10.85 -0.14 -6.45
CA GLU A 18 -11.78 -1.16 -6.95
C GLU A 18 -11.68 -1.24 -8.48
N PRO A 19 -11.12 -2.33 -9.06
CA PRO A 19 -10.83 -2.37 -10.49
C PRO A 19 -12.06 -2.15 -11.37
N ALA A 20 -13.23 -2.59 -10.91
CA ALA A 20 -14.50 -2.39 -11.61
C ALA A 20 -14.86 -0.92 -11.85
N LEU A 21 -14.43 -0.04 -10.96
CA LEU A 21 -14.78 1.37 -11.00
C LEU A 21 -13.71 2.22 -11.71
N VAL A 22 -12.44 1.83 -11.60
CA VAL A 22 -11.33 2.71 -11.99
C VAL A 22 -10.54 2.24 -13.21
N SER A 23 -10.69 1.00 -13.67
CA SER A 23 -9.86 0.50 -14.80
C SER A 23 -10.05 1.32 -16.08
N GLY A 24 -11.26 1.83 -16.35
CA GLY A 24 -11.52 2.72 -17.48
C GLY A 24 -10.90 4.11 -17.34
N VAL A 25 -10.67 4.59 -16.11
CA VAL A 25 -9.98 5.87 -15.85
C VAL A 25 -8.47 5.73 -16.04
N PHE A 26 -7.93 4.54 -15.77
CA PHE A 26 -6.52 4.23 -15.93
C PHE A 26 -6.16 3.66 -17.30
N ASP A 27 -7.15 3.29 -18.12
CA ASP A 27 -6.96 2.56 -19.38
C ASP A 27 -6.16 1.25 -19.18
N THR A 28 -6.54 0.48 -18.17
CA THR A 28 -5.88 -0.77 -17.79
C THR A 28 -6.82 -1.96 -17.86
N SER A 29 -6.25 -3.17 -17.74
CA SER A 29 -7.05 -4.34 -17.39
C SER A 29 -7.78 -4.12 -16.06
N ARG A 30 -8.94 -4.78 -15.91
CA ARG A 30 -9.77 -4.72 -14.70
C ARG A 30 -9.19 -5.62 -13.59
N THR A 31 -7.95 -5.33 -13.20
CA THR A 31 -7.19 -6.10 -12.21
C THR A 31 -6.60 -5.19 -11.14
N HIS A 32 -6.47 -5.68 -9.91
CA HIS A 32 -5.94 -4.87 -8.80
C HIS A 32 -4.48 -4.47 -9.04
N SER A 33 -3.64 -5.40 -9.48
CA SER A 33 -2.26 -5.10 -9.87
C SER A 33 -2.19 -4.03 -10.98
N ALA A 34 -3.01 -4.11 -12.04
CA ALA A 34 -2.90 -3.13 -13.13
C ALA A 34 -3.33 -1.72 -12.72
N VAL A 35 -4.44 -1.58 -11.97
CA VAL A 35 -4.89 -0.25 -11.52
C VAL A 35 -3.91 0.36 -10.51
N LEU A 36 -3.29 -0.46 -9.65
CA LEU A 36 -2.29 0.00 -8.68
C LEU A 36 -0.98 0.41 -9.38
N ASN A 37 -0.50 -0.39 -10.35
CA ASN A 37 0.64 -0.04 -11.19
C ASN A 37 0.42 1.30 -11.90
N ALA A 38 -0.75 1.51 -12.49
CA ALA A 38 -1.07 2.76 -13.19
C ALA A 38 -1.12 3.96 -12.23
N ALA A 39 -1.69 3.80 -11.03
CA ALA A 39 -1.69 4.85 -10.02
C ALA A 39 -0.27 5.22 -9.57
N ILE A 40 0.58 4.22 -9.31
CA ILE A 40 1.99 4.44 -8.93
C ILE A 40 2.77 5.09 -10.08
N GLY A 41 2.55 4.70 -11.33
CA GLY A 41 3.16 5.35 -12.49
C GLY A 41 2.83 6.84 -12.57
N ARG A 42 1.57 7.23 -12.32
CA ARG A 42 1.17 8.65 -12.26
C ARG A 42 1.82 9.39 -11.08
N ILE A 43 1.94 8.75 -9.93
CA ILE A 43 2.61 9.30 -8.74
C ILE A 43 4.10 9.56 -9.02
N LEU A 44 4.80 8.59 -9.61
CA LEU A 44 6.21 8.71 -9.96
C LEU A 44 6.45 9.82 -10.99
N ALA A 45 5.58 9.94 -12.00
CA ALA A 45 5.64 11.04 -12.97
C ALA A 45 5.44 12.41 -12.29
N HIS A 46 4.43 12.54 -11.42
CA HIS A 46 4.22 13.76 -10.63
C HIS A 46 5.43 14.09 -9.74
N ARG A 47 5.98 13.09 -9.04
CA ARG A 47 7.13 13.27 -8.15
C ARG A 47 8.33 13.82 -8.93
N ALA A 48 8.66 13.19 -10.05
CA ALA A 48 9.77 13.61 -10.90
C ALA A 48 9.64 15.06 -11.37
N GLN A 49 8.41 15.53 -11.63
CA GLN A 49 8.16 16.88 -12.14
C GLN A 49 8.10 17.95 -11.04
N HIS A 50 7.60 17.61 -9.85
CA HIS A 50 7.21 18.63 -8.85
C HIS A 50 7.98 18.55 -7.54
N CYS A 51 8.47 17.37 -7.16
CA CYS A 51 9.08 17.14 -5.85
C CYS A 51 10.13 16.00 -5.88
N PRO A 52 11.12 16.04 -6.79
CA PRO A 52 12.09 14.94 -6.96
C PRO A 52 12.98 14.71 -5.72
N ASP A 53 13.20 15.75 -4.91
CA ASP A 53 14.10 15.73 -3.76
C ASP A 53 13.35 15.68 -2.41
N HIS A 54 12.02 15.61 -2.42
CA HIS A 54 11.23 15.53 -1.20
C HIS A 54 11.23 14.10 -0.65
N THR A 55 11.22 13.97 0.67
CA THR A 55 10.91 12.71 1.35
C THR A 55 9.51 12.26 0.93
N ALA A 56 9.37 11.04 0.44
CA ALA A 56 8.14 10.49 -0.06
C ALA A 56 7.57 9.42 0.88
N ILE A 57 6.35 9.66 1.35
CA ILE A 57 5.56 8.66 2.06
C ILE A 57 4.41 8.24 1.15
N VAL A 58 4.21 6.93 0.99
CA VAL A 58 3.04 6.37 0.29
C VAL A 58 2.15 5.66 1.30
N MET A 59 0.88 6.00 1.31
CA MET A 59 -0.15 5.27 2.05
C MET A 59 -1.02 4.53 1.03
N ALA A 60 -1.12 3.20 1.14
CA ALA A 60 -1.89 2.40 0.20
C ALA A 60 -2.76 1.35 0.89
N HIS A 61 -3.91 1.04 0.30
CA HIS A 61 -4.81 0.00 0.81
C HIS A 61 -5.03 -1.08 -0.25
N GLY A 62 -4.57 -2.31 0.02
CA GLY A 62 -4.68 -3.44 -0.91
C GLY A 62 -3.87 -4.65 -0.46
N PHE A 63 -3.93 -5.74 -1.23
CA PHE A 63 -3.09 -6.93 -1.00
C PHE A 63 -1.83 -6.87 -1.84
N ILE A 64 -0.69 -6.90 -1.14
CA ILE A 64 0.65 -6.94 -1.72
C ILE A 64 1.20 -8.36 -1.61
N ALA A 65 1.94 -8.80 -2.61
CA ALA A 65 2.61 -10.10 -2.62
C ALA A 65 3.64 -10.22 -1.49
N GLY A 66 3.78 -11.44 -0.96
CA GLY A 66 4.66 -11.73 0.17
C GLY A 66 4.06 -11.42 1.56
N ALA A 67 2.79 -11.00 1.62
CA ALA A 67 2.12 -10.69 2.87
C ALA A 67 1.12 -11.78 3.31
N GLU A 68 1.05 -12.02 4.62
CA GLU A 68 0.24 -13.09 5.23
C GLU A 68 -1.11 -12.56 5.75
N PRO A 69 -2.25 -13.07 5.26
CA PRO A 69 -3.59 -12.66 5.71
C PRO A 69 -4.06 -13.36 6.99
N SER A 70 -5.05 -12.76 7.64
CA SER A 70 -5.87 -13.40 8.68
C SER A 70 -7.26 -13.78 8.12
N GLU A 71 -8.09 -14.46 8.91
CA GLU A 71 -9.40 -14.95 8.45
C GLU A 71 -10.46 -13.84 8.32
N SER A 72 -10.27 -12.71 9.00
CA SER A 72 -11.19 -11.58 9.01
C SER A 72 -11.14 -10.74 7.73
N GLU A 73 -10.03 -10.78 7.00
CA GLU A 73 -9.79 -10.01 5.81
C GLU A 73 -10.64 -10.56 4.66
N ARG A 74 -11.27 -9.65 3.89
CA ARG A 74 -11.98 -10.07 2.68
C ARG A 74 -10.95 -10.52 1.65
N SER A 75 -11.03 -11.78 1.22
CA SER A 75 -10.25 -12.22 0.07
C SER A 75 -10.65 -11.39 -1.15
N ILE A 76 -9.74 -10.55 -1.65
CA ILE A 76 -9.89 -9.87 -2.94
C ILE A 76 -9.39 -10.75 -4.11
N GLU A 77 -9.02 -12.01 -3.83
CA GLU A 77 -8.51 -12.97 -4.83
C GLU A 77 -9.61 -13.58 -5.71
N ILE A 78 -10.75 -12.93 -5.89
CA ILE A 78 -11.79 -13.45 -6.77
C ILE A 78 -11.22 -13.50 -8.20
N GLY A 79 -10.80 -14.69 -8.63
CA GLY A 79 -10.35 -14.98 -10.00
C GLY A 79 -8.83 -14.95 -10.26
N GLY A 80 -7.95 -15.04 -9.24
CA GLY A 80 -6.50 -15.09 -9.45
C GLY A 80 -5.90 -13.76 -9.95
N VAL A 81 -6.61 -12.66 -9.70
CA VAL A 81 -6.31 -11.35 -10.25
C VAL A 81 -5.20 -10.66 -9.44
N GLY A 82 -3.97 -11.03 -9.76
CA GLY A 82 -2.70 -10.31 -9.54
C GLY A 82 -2.59 -9.53 -8.23
N ARG A 83 -1.94 -10.14 -7.23
CA ARG A 83 -1.29 -9.37 -6.16
C ARG A 83 -0.32 -8.38 -6.79
N ALA A 84 -0.27 -7.17 -6.25
CA ALA A 84 0.75 -6.21 -6.61
C ALA A 84 2.06 -6.58 -5.90
N GLU A 85 3.20 -6.48 -6.59
CA GLU A 85 4.50 -6.78 -5.98
C GLU A 85 4.88 -5.70 -4.96
N ALA A 86 5.56 -6.10 -3.88
CA ALA A 86 6.03 -5.18 -2.85
C ALA A 86 7.01 -4.13 -3.39
N ASP A 87 7.78 -4.51 -4.43
CA ASP A 87 8.73 -3.65 -5.14
C ASP A 87 8.09 -2.39 -5.73
N LEU A 88 6.77 -2.37 -5.92
CA LEU A 88 6.07 -1.16 -6.37
C LEU A 88 6.14 0.00 -5.37
N PHE A 89 6.50 -0.27 -4.11
CA PHE A 89 6.56 0.74 -3.05
C PHE A 89 7.98 1.06 -2.60
N THR A 90 8.99 0.34 -3.07
CA THR A 90 10.37 0.46 -2.57
C THR A 90 11.06 1.77 -2.94
N TRP A 91 10.51 2.50 -3.92
CA TRP A 91 10.98 3.84 -4.31
C TRP A 91 10.68 4.92 -3.27
N ALA A 92 9.69 4.72 -2.38
CA ALA A 92 9.31 5.67 -1.35
C ALA A 92 10.25 5.57 -0.16
N ASP A 93 10.44 6.64 0.61
CA ASP A 93 11.19 6.57 1.87
C ASP A 93 10.44 5.71 2.90
N TYR A 94 9.11 5.72 2.85
CA TYR A 94 8.26 4.84 3.65
C TYR A 94 6.94 4.53 2.96
N ALA A 95 6.50 3.26 3.03
CA ALA A 95 5.20 2.81 2.55
C ALA A 95 4.37 2.23 3.70
N ALA A 96 3.28 2.92 4.03
CA ALA A 96 2.29 2.52 5.01
C ALA A 96 1.13 1.80 4.32
N LEU A 97 1.12 0.48 4.42
CA LEU A 97 0.07 -0.36 3.86
C LEU A 97 -1.04 -0.61 4.89
N GLY A 98 -2.28 -0.56 4.40
CA GLY A 98 -3.45 -1.04 5.11
C GLY A 98 -4.10 -2.20 4.34
N HIS A 99 -4.94 -2.95 5.04
CA HIS A 99 -5.82 -4.04 4.59
C HIS A 99 -5.64 -5.26 5.49
N LEU A 100 -4.39 -5.68 5.72
CA LEU A 100 -4.07 -6.80 6.58
C LEU A 100 -4.12 -6.41 8.05
N HIS A 101 -4.66 -7.31 8.88
CA HIS A 101 -4.91 -7.03 10.30
C HIS A 101 -3.75 -7.40 11.22
N ARG A 102 -2.78 -8.20 10.73
CA ARG A 102 -1.51 -8.43 11.43
C ARG A 102 -0.46 -7.41 10.97
N PRO A 103 0.24 -6.75 11.91
CA PRO A 103 1.39 -5.93 11.58
C PRO A 103 2.48 -6.82 10.94
N GLN A 104 3.06 -6.37 9.82
CA GLN A 104 4.10 -7.13 9.12
C GLN A 104 5.00 -6.22 8.28
N THR A 105 6.29 -6.59 8.20
CA THR A 105 7.26 -5.95 7.31
C THR A 105 7.35 -6.77 6.03
N VAL A 106 7.01 -6.16 4.89
CA VAL A 106 6.99 -6.83 3.58
C VAL A 106 8.32 -6.59 2.84
N ALA A 107 8.91 -5.41 3.03
CA ALA A 107 10.24 -5.01 2.57
C ALA A 107 10.81 -3.98 3.57
N PRO A 108 12.10 -3.61 3.51
CA PRO A 108 12.75 -2.76 4.54
C PRO A 108 11.97 -1.49 4.91
N ASN A 109 11.36 -0.84 3.92
CA ASN A 109 10.57 0.40 4.02
C ASN A 109 9.06 0.21 3.78
N VAL A 110 8.57 -1.02 3.68
CA VAL A 110 7.17 -1.33 3.32
C VAL A 110 6.54 -2.16 4.43
N ARG A 111 5.49 -1.63 5.07
CA ARG A 111 4.89 -2.24 6.26
C ARG A 111 3.38 -2.17 6.24
N TYR A 112 2.74 -3.24 6.68
CA TYR A 112 1.36 -3.19 7.15
C TYR A 112 1.34 -2.87 8.64
N SER A 113 0.53 -1.89 9.05
CA SER A 113 0.36 -1.55 10.47
C SER A 113 -0.45 -2.58 11.25
N GLY A 114 -1.25 -3.40 10.55
CA GLY A 114 -2.28 -4.21 11.20
C GLY A 114 -3.49 -3.39 11.65
N SER A 115 -4.47 -4.10 12.21
CA SER A 115 -5.60 -3.50 12.91
C SER A 115 -5.20 -3.13 14.35
N PRO A 116 -5.79 -2.08 14.94
CA PRO A 116 -5.49 -1.70 16.32
C PRO A 116 -6.07 -2.69 17.35
N LEU A 117 -7.07 -3.48 16.96
CA LEU A 117 -7.73 -4.49 17.79
C LEU A 117 -7.89 -5.80 16.98
N PRO A 118 -7.82 -6.98 17.63
CA PRO A 118 -8.05 -8.24 16.93
C PRO A 118 -9.50 -8.34 16.44
N TYR A 119 -9.68 -8.70 15.17
CA TYR A 119 -11.00 -8.90 14.56
C TYR A 119 -11.33 -10.37 14.29
N SER A 120 -10.35 -11.29 14.37
CA SER A 120 -10.53 -12.74 14.39
C SER A 120 -9.73 -13.45 15.48
N PHE A 121 -10.09 -14.70 15.78
CA PHE A 121 -9.28 -15.57 16.67
C PHE A 121 -7.91 -15.90 16.09
N SER A 122 -7.77 -15.92 14.77
CA SER A 122 -6.49 -16.11 14.10
C SER A 122 -5.52 -14.93 14.33
N GLU A 123 -6.00 -13.79 14.84
CA GLU A 123 -5.16 -12.67 15.30
C GLU A 123 -4.78 -12.77 16.78
N ALA A 124 -5.22 -13.81 17.50
CA ALA A 124 -4.88 -13.99 18.91
C ALA A 124 -3.37 -14.10 19.12
N GLY A 125 -2.86 -13.45 20.18
CA GLY A 125 -1.44 -13.42 20.50
C GLY A 125 -0.57 -12.55 19.57
N THR A 126 -1.18 -11.84 18.61
CA THR A 126 -0.45 -10.84 17.80
C THR A 126 -0.36 -9.52 18.57
N ASP A 127 0.86 -9.03 18.80
CA ASP A 127 1.06 -7.68 19.33
C ASP A 127 0.53 -6.64 18.34
N LYS A 128 -0.38 -5.79 18.82
CA LYS A 128 -1.06 -4.76 18.00
C LYS A 128 -0.33 -3.42 17.98
N LEU A 129 0.75 -3.30 18.76
CA LEU A 129 1.59 -2.11 18.83
C LEU A 129 2.94 -2.47 18.18
N MET A 130 3.27 -1.83 17.05
CA MET A 130 4.63 -1.81 16.50
C MET A 130 5.46 -0.70 17.15
#